data_AF-A0A7Y3DA90-F1
#
_entry.id   AF-A0A7Y3DA90-F1
#
_cell.length_a   1.000
_cell.length_b   1.000
_cell.length_c   1.000
_cell.angle_alpha   90.00
_cell.angle_beta   90.00
_cell.angle_gamma   90.00
#
_symmetry.space_group_name_H-M   'P 1'
#
loop_
_entity.id
_entity.type
_entity.pdbx_description
1 polymer ?
#
loop_
_entity_poly.entity_id
_entity_poly.type
_entity_poly.pdbx_seq_one_letter_code
_entity_poly.pdbx_strand_id
1 'polypeptide(L)'
;RQAVHLPRDRRDHPREMKSVAEEYLGEPVTEAVITVPAYFNDTQRQCTKDAGKIAGLEILRIINEPTAAALAYGFGRTSEENIAIYDLGGGTFDISVLSMGDGVVEVLATNGNTFLGGEDFDRRVVDHLNGWFLDNEGIDLRDDPMAMQRLKDAAEKAKCDLSSRDVTEINLPFIATDDRGPRHLNVELTRDTLESLCHDLVSQSLKTCEACLKDSKLTPQDIDRVILVGGQTRMPFLQTAVAEFFGKRPHKGVNPDEVVAVGASIQAEALTADQKDLLLLDVTPLSLGIATFGGRFASLIDRNTTVPVRRSHVFTTTRDNQKDVKVRVLQGESDVAAENDLLGEFVLSGIKPAPKGEPEIEVAFDIDANGIVNVSARDNSTGLEQSITVNATSTLSDEELERIIDENPPDAIALKV
;
A
#
# COMPACT_ATOMS: atom_id res chain seq x y z
N ARG A 1 -12.73 -12.42 -8.26
CA ARG A 1 -13.91 -12.62 -7.36
C ARG A 1 -13.91 -11.72 -6.11
N GLN A 2 -12.78 -11.13 -5.68
CA GLN A 2 -12.76 -10.22 -4.52
C GLN A 2 -13.12 -8.75 -4.81
N ALA A 3 -12.89 -8.18 -6.01
CA ALA A 3 -13.32 -6.78 -6.25
C ALA A 3 -14.84 -6.63 -6.43
N VAL A 4 -15.55 -7.68 -6.87
CA VAL A 4 -17.02 -7.72 -6.91
C VAL A 4 -17.64 -7.74 -5.50
N HIS A 5 -16.83 -7.99 -4.46
CA HIS A 5 -17.21 -7.99 -3.04
C HIS A 5 -16.48 -6.91 -2.23
N LEU A 6 -16.00 -5.84 -2.87
CA LEU A 6 -15.86 -4.59 -2.13
C LEU A 6 -17.28 -4.16 -1.71
N PRO A 7 -17.55 -3.95 -0.41
CA PRO A 7 -18.83 -3.41 0.04
C PRO A 7 -19.13 -2.11 -0.74
N ARG A 8 -20.42 -1.83 -0.98
CA ARG A 8 -20.85 -0.71 -1.85
C ARG A 8 -20.22 0.62 -1.42
N ASP A 9 -20.00 0.81 -0.12
CA ASP A 9 -19.36 1.98 0.48
C ASP A 9 -17.98 2.32 -0.12
N ARG A 10 -17.12 1.34 -0.39
CA ARG A 10 -15.74 1.56 -0.86
C ARG A 10 -15.63 1.85 -2.35
N ARG A 11 -16.65 1.50 -3.15
CA ARG A 11 -16.69 1.80 -4.60
C ARG A 11 -17.10 3.23 -4.89
N ASP A 12 -17.86 3.84 -3.98
CA ASP A 12 -18.38 5.19 -4.15
C ASP A 12 -17.40 6.27 -3.64
N HIS A 13 -16.33 5.91 -2.93
CA HIS A 13 -15.35 6.88 -2.40
C HIS A 13 -14.74 7.78 -3.48
N PRO A 14 -14.22 7.28 -4.62
CA PRO A 14 -13.69 8.17 -5.66
C PRO A 14 -14.78 9.06 -6.29
N ARG A 15 -16.05 8.63 -6.29
CA ARG A 15 -17.19 9.46 -6.76
C ARG A 15 -17.54 10.55 -5.78
N GLU A 16 -17.54 10.24 -4.49
CA GLU A 16 -17.76 11.21 -3.43
C GLU A 16 -16.67 12.29 -3.47
N MET A 17 -15.40 11.90 -3.58
CA MET A 17 -14.29 12.85 -3.68
C MET A 17 -14.37 13.70 -4.97
N LYS A 18 -14.77 13.10 -6.09
CA LYS A 18 -15.07 13.85 -7.32
C LYS A 18 -16.17 14.89 -7.08
N SER A 19 -17.29 14.50 -6.48
CA SER A 19 -18.41 15.41 -6.19
C SER A 19 -18.00 16.56 -5.27
N VAL A 20 -17.18 16.29 -4.25
CA VAL A 20 -16.66 17.31 -3.34
C VAL A 20 -15.78 18.31 -4.11
N ALA A 21 -14.91 17.82 -5.01
CA ALA A 21 -14.07 18.67 -5.84
C ALA A 21 -14.90 19.51 -6.83
N GLU A 22 -15.88 18.92 -7.50
CA GLU A 22 -16.79 19.61 -8.43
C GLU A 22 -17.64 20.68 -7.74
N GLU A 23 -18.14 20.40 -6.52
CA GLU A 23 -18.87 21.39 -5.72
C GLU A 23 -17.98 22.58 -5.33
N TYR A 24 -16.73 22.32 -4.95
CA TYR A 24 -15.78 23.36 -4.57
C TYR A 24 -15.35 24.22 -5.78
N LEU A 25 -15.09 23.59 -6.93
CA LEU A 25 -14.60 24.28 -8.14
C LEU A 25 -15.73 24.92 -8.95
N GLY A 26 -16.95 24.40 -8.87
CA GLY A 26 -18.09 24.84 -9.66
C GLY A 26 -18.06 24.41 -11.13
N GLU A 27 -17.21 23.43 -11.48
CA GLU A 27 -17.05 22.88 -12.83
C GLU A 27 -16.77 21.36 -12.80
N PRO A 28 -17.01 20.62 -13.90
CA PRO A 28 -16.78 19.18 -13.95
C PRO A 28 -15.32 18.79 -13.78
N VAL A 29 -15.06 17.69 -13.06
CA VAL A 29 -13.73 17.11 -12.87
C VAL A 29 -13.67 15.75 -13.58
N THR A 30 -12.80 15.64 -14.59
CA THR A 30 -12.71 14.45 -15.45
C THR A 30 -11.41 13.67 -15.30
N GLU A 31 -10.39 14.25 -14.68
CA GLU A 31 -9.04 13.67 -14.59
C GLU A 31 -8.57 13.63 -13.13
N ALA A 32 -7.79 12.62 -12.76
CA ALA A 32 -7.25 12.49 -11.42
C ALA A 32 -5.88 11.79 -11.37
N VAL A 33 -5.10 12.15 -10.35
CA VAL A 33 -4.00 11.35 -9.82
C VAL A 33 -4.49 10.68 -8.54
N ILE A 34 -4.28 9.36 -8.42
CA ILE A 34 -4.71 8.59 -7.25
C ILE A 34 -3.49 8.03 -6.53
N THR A 35 -3.47 8.13 -5.20
CA THR A 35 -2.40 7.58 -4.37
C THR A 35 -2.67 6.14 -3.97
N VAL A 36 -1.61 5.36 -3.75
CA VAL A 36 -1.67 4.00 -3.22
C VAL A 36 -0.52 3.75 -2.24
N PRO A 37 -0.66 2.84 -1.25
CA PRO A 37 0.46 2.42 -0.42
C PRO A 37 1.63 1.92 -1.28
N ALA A 38 2.86 2.22 -0.88
CA ALA A 38 4.04 1.88 -1.69
C ALA A 38 4.17 0.36 -1.92
N TYR A 39 3.76 -0.43 -0.93
CA TYR A 39 3.80 -1.90 -0.98
C TYR A 39 2.60 -2.55 -1.69
N PHE A 40 1.71 -1.77 -2.33
CA PHE A 40 0.65 -2.35 -3.15
C PHE A 40 1.23 -3.15 -4.32
N ASN A 41 0.74 -4.39 -4.46
CA ASN A 41 1.04 -5.22 -5.62
C ASN A 41 0.24 -4.77 -6.86
N ASP A 42 0.56 -5.36 -8.00
CA ASP A 42 -0.07 -5.02 -9.28
C ASP A 42 -1.60 -5.17 -9.27
N THR A 43 -2.11 -6.18 -8.55
CA THR A 43 -3.56 -6.41 -8.38
C THR A 43 -4.23 -5.23 -7.71
N GLN A 44 -3.64 -4.76 -6.63
CA GLN A 44 -4.22 -3.69 -5.84
C GLN A 44 -4.14 -2.36 -6.60
N ARG A 45 -3.02 -2.08 -7.28
CA ARG A 45 -2.86 -0.89 -8.14
C ARG A 45 -3.89 -0.86 -9.27
N GLN A 46 -4.09 -1.98 -9.96
CA GLN A 46 -5.06 -2.07 -11.05
C GLN A 46 -6.50 -1.90 -10.53
N CYS A 47 -6.85 -2.55 -9.41
CA CYS A 47 -8.15 -2.37 -8.78
C CYS A 47 -8.43 -0.89 -8.44
N THR A 48 -7.43 -0.16 -7.94
CA THR A 48 -7.55 1.27 -7.64
C THR A 48 -7.77 2.10 -8.92
N LYS A 49 -7.02 1.80 -9.99
CA LYS A 49 -7.20 2.46 -11.29
C LYS A 49 -8.59 2.23 -11.87
N ASP A 50 -9.09 0.99 -11.78
CA ASP A 50 -10.43 0.63 -12.24
C ASP A 50 -11.52 1.31 -11.41
N ALA A 51 -11.34 1.42 -10.09
CA ALA A 51 -12.26 2.17 -9.23
C ALA A 51 -12.37 3.65 -9.64
N GLY A 52 -11.25 4.27 -10.00
CA GLY A 52 -11.23 5.63 -10.56
C GLY A 52 -12.00 5.74 -11.89
N LYS A 53 -11.80 4.80 -12.81
CA LYS A 53 -12.56 4.75 -14.07
C LYS A 53 -14.06 4.57 -13.86
N ILE A 54 -14.45 3.69 -12.93
CA ILE A 54 -15.85 3.46 -12.53
C ILE A 54 -16.48 4.75 -11.95
N ALA A 55 -15.67 5.62 -11.37
CA ALA A 55 -16.10 6.93 -10.89
C ALA A 55 -16.20 8.01 -12.00
N GLY A 56 -15.89 7.67 -13.24
CA GLY A 56 -15.88 8.61 -14.36
C GLY A 56 -14.69 9.58 -14.30
N LEU A 57 -13.54 9.10 -13.82
CA LEU A 57 -12.26 9.81 -13.83
C LEU A 57 -11.28 9.10 -14.76
N GLU A 58 -10.61 9.87 -15.61
CA GLU A 58 -9.40 9.46 -16.32
C GLU A 58 -8.22 9.50 -15.34
N ILE A 59 -7.58 8.35 -15.14
CA ILE A 59 -6.48 8.23 -14.18
C ILE A 59 -5.16 8.50 -14.88
N LEU A 60 -4.67 9.73 -14.71
CA LEU A 60 -3.43 10.23 -15.31
C LEU A 60 -2.19 9.50 -14.75
N ARG A 61 -2.20 9.22 -13.44
CA ARG A 61 -1.10 8.53 -12.75
C ARG A 61 -1.60 7.86 -11.47
N ILE A 62 -1.03 6.70 -11.16
CA ILE A 62 -1.03 6.14 -9.81
C ILE A 62 0.31 6.48 -9.18
N ILE A 63 0.30 7.12 -8.02
CA ILE A 63 1.50 7.53 -7.29
C ILE A 63 1.56 6.84 -5.92
N ASN A 64 2.75 6.48 -5.47
CA ASN A 64 2.93 5.94 -4.13
C ASN A 64 2.69 7.04 -3.07
N GLU A 65 1.98 6.73 -2.01
CA GLU A 65 1.69 7.64 -0.88
C GLU A 65 2.95 8.31 -0.31
N PRO A 66 4.03 7.58 0.03
CA PRO A 66 5.24 8.24 0.55
C PRO A 66 5.92 9.12 -0.49
N THR A 67 5.85 8.74 -1.77
CA THR A 67 6.36 9.56 -2.87
C THR A 67 5.56 10.86 -3.00
N ALA A 68 4.24 10.79 -2.92
CA ALA A 68 3.39 11.99 -2.90
C ALA A 68 3.71 12.88 -1.69
N ALA A 69 3.86 12.30 -0.50
CA ALA A 69 4.23 13.07 0.69
C ALA A 69 5.59 13.76 0.55
N ALA A 70 6.56 13.09 -0.10
CA ALA A 70 7.86 13.67 -0.42
C ALA A 70 7.74 14.83 -1.41
N LEU A 71 6.90 14.72 -2.45
CA LEU A 71 6.62 15.82 -3.38
C LEU A 71 6.06 17.05 -2.65
N ALA A 72 5.07 16.86 -1.77
CA ALA A 72 4.50 17.95 -0.98
C ALA A 72 5.54 18.62 -0.06
N TYR A 73 6.44 17.83 0.52
CA TYR A 73 7.51 18.36 1.36
C TYR A 73 8.59 19.10 0.55
N GLY A 74 9.00 18.53 -0.58
CA GLY A 74 10.05 19.01 -1.46
C GLY A 74 9.65 20.19 -2.34
N PHE A 75 8.35 20.48 -2.45
CA PHE A 75 7.83 21.54 -3.31
C PHE A 75 8.49 22.90 -3.02
N GLY A 76 9.13 23.48 -4.04
CA GLY A 76 9.83 24.76 -3.94
C GLY A 76 11.18 24.73 -3.23
N ARG A 77 11.72 23.53 -2.91
CA ARG A 77 13.05 23.36 -2.31
C ARG A 77 14.10 22.99 -3.34
N THR A 78 15.34 23.40 -3.10
CA THR A 78 16.47 23.17 -4.01
C THR A 78 17.65 22.46 -3.35
N SER A 79 17.64 22.27 -2.04
CA SER A 79 18.71 21.56 -1.33
C SER A 79 18.63 20.06 -1.57
N GLU A 80 19.77 19.43 -1.81
CA GLU A 80 19.90 17.98 -1.72
C GLU A 80 19.65 17.52 -0.26
N GLU A 81 18.65 16.68 -0.06
CA GLU A 81 18.29 16.11 1.25
C GLU A 81 17.90 14.64 1.09
N ASN A 82 18.45 13.78 1.96
CA ASN A 82 17.93 12.44 2.18
C ASN A 82 16.79 12.51 3.21
N ILE A 83 15.62 12.02 2.86
CA ILE A 83 14.45 12.04 3.74
C ILE A 83 13.91 10.64 3.98
N ALA A 84 13.32 10.46 5.16
CA ALA A 84 12.55 9.26 5.50
C ALA A 84 11.09 9.65 5.68
N ILE A 85 10.20 9.06 4.87
CA ILE A 85 8.75 9.16 5.06
C ILE A 85 8.31 7.97 5.90
N TYR A 86 7.89 8.23 7.13
CA TYR A 86 7.30 7.25 8.03
C TYR A 86 5.78 7.41 7.97
N ASP A 87 5.10 6.52 7.28
CA ASP A 87 3.65 6.53 7.10
C ASP A 87 3.00 5.41 7.92
N LEU A 88 2.25 5.78 8.95
CA LEU A 88 1.45 4.84 9.72
C LEU A 88 0.00 5.29 9.71
N GLY A 89 -0.77 4.66 8.82
CA GLY A 89 -2.19 4.90 8.63
C GLY A 89 -3.07 4.05 9.55
N GLY A 90 -4.32 3.86 9.11
CA GLY A 90 -5.29 3.03 9.83
C GLY A 90 -5.04 1.53 9.72
N GLY A 91 -4.54 1.04 8.57
CA GLY A 91 -4.37 -0.41 8.34
C GLY A 91 -2.97 -0.85 7.90
N THR A 92 -2.13 0.08 7.45
CA THR A 92 -0.81 -0.23 6.89
C THR A 92 0.26 0.70 7.44
N PHE A 93 1.50 0.19 7.38
CA PHE A 93 2.72 0.91 7.69
C PHE A 93 3.62 0.88 6.48
N ASP A 94 4.11 2.04 6.06
CA ASP A 94 5.08 2.19 4.98
C ASP A 94 6.24 3.08 5.44
N ILE A 95 7.45 2.72 5.03
CA ILE A 95 8.66 3.53 5.21
C ILE A 95 9.37 3.64 3.87
N SER A 96 9.64 4.86 3.45
CA SER A 96 10.43 5.11 2.25
C SER A 96 11.57 6.06 2.55
N VAL A 97 12.74 5.73 2.02
CA VAL A 97 13.93 6.58 2.05
C VAL A 97 14.09 7.15 0.65
N LEU A 98 14.10 8.48 0.56
CA LEU A 98 14.18 9.21 -0.70
C LEU A 98 15.36 10.18 -0.67
N SER A 99 15.98 10.37 -1.84
CA SER A 99 16.87 11.48 -2.12
C SER A 99 16.10 12.53 -2.92
N MET A 100 16.19 13.79 -2.52
CA MET A 100 15.59 14.89 -3.27
C MET A 100 16.65 15.95 -3.53
N GLY A 101 16.66 16.55 -4.72
CA GLY A 101 17.55 17.66 -5.07
C GLY A 101 17.37 18.09 -6.52
N ASP A 102 17.53 19.38 -6.80
CA ASP A 102 17.47 19.95 -8.16
C ASP A 102 16.25 19.50 -9.00
N GLY A 103 15.07 19.39 -8.38
CA GLY A 103 13.85 18.95 -9.05
C GLY A 103 13.74 17.45 -9.29
N VAL A 104 14.70 16.65 -8.81
CA VAL A 104 14.66 15.20 -8.84
C VAL A 104 14.21 14.67 -7.49
N VAL A 105 13.27 13.73 -7.50
CA VAL A 105 12.88 12.94 -6.33
C VAL A 105 13.11 11.47 -6.68
N GLU A 106 14.06 10.85 -6.01
CA GLU A 106 14.45 9.46 -6.20
C GLU A 106 14.14 8.64 -4.96
N VAL A 107 13.34 7.59 -5.11
CA VAL A 107 13.13 6.60 -4.06
C VAL A 107 14.34 5.69 -4.01
N LEU A 108 15.09 5.70 -2.91
CA LEU A 108 16.26 4.85 -2.72
C LEU A 108 15.87 3.46 -2.22
N ALA A 109 14.89 3.40 -1.34
CA ALA A 109 14.29 2.16 -0.88
C ALA A 109 12.89 2.39 -0.33
N THR A 110 12.05 1.37 -0.43
CA THR A 110 10.75 1.30 0.23
C THR A 110 10.57 -0.03 0.94
N ASN A 111 9.88 -0.02 2.07
CA ASN A 111 9.54 -1.21 2.84
C ASN A 111 8.24 -0.95 3.61
N GLY A 112 7.57 -1.98 4.09
CA GLY A 112 6.28 -1.80 4.74
C GLY A 112 5.73 -3.06 5.40
N ASN A 113 4.58 -2.90 6.05
CA ASN A 113 3.77 -3.96 6.60
C ASN A 113 2.28 -3.64 6.37
N THR A 114 1.65 -4.41 5.48
CA THR A 114 0.25 -4.24 5.10
C THR A 114 -0.75 -4.70 6.17
N PHE A 115 -0.26 -5.21 7.30
CA PHE A 115 -1.04 -5.71 8.45
C PHE A 115 -0.57 -5.07 9.76
N LEU A 116 -0.19 -3.80 9.68
CA LEU A 116 0.21 -3.00 10.83
C LEU A 116 -0.34 -1.58 10.65
N GLY A 117 -1.36 -1.22 11.40
CA GLY A 117 -1.92 0.12 11.37
C GLY A 117 -2.65 0.48 12.66
N GLY A 118 -3.29 1.66 12.69
CA GLY A 118 -4.06 2.13 13.83
C GLY A 118 -5.14 1.17 14.32
N GLU A 119 -5.73 0.34 13.44
CA GLU A 119 -6.70 -0.70 13.83
C GLU A 119 -6.10 -1.77 14.75
N ASP A 120 -4.80 -2.07 14.61
CA ASP A 120 -4.11 -3.01 15.49
C ASP A 120 -3.90 -2.40 16.88
N PHE A 121 -3.65 -1.10 16.96
CA PHE A 121 -3.59 -0.36 18.23
C PHE A 121 -4.96 -0.33 18.90
N ASP A 122 -6.03 -0.11 18.14
CA ASP A 122 -7.41 -0.17 18.64
C ASP A 122 -7.72 -1.55 19.18
N ARG A 123 -7.30 -2.61 18.47
CA ARG A 123 -7.48 -4.00 18.92
C ARG A 123 -6.81 -4.27 20.26
N ARG A 124 -5.62 -3.73 20.53
CA ARG A 124 -4.98 -3.89 21.86
C ARG A 124 -5.80 -3.30 22.98
N VAL A 125 -6.44 -2.15 22.74
CA VAL A 125 -7.33 -1.53 23.71
C VAL A 125 -8.61 -2.35 23.86
N VAL A 126 -9.21 -2.82 22.77
CA VAL A 126 -10.39 -3.69 22.79
C VAL A 126 -10.13 -4.98 23.59
N ASP A 127 -9.01 -5.65 23.33
CA ASP A 127 -8.63 -6.89 24.02
C ASP A 127 -8.39 -6.64 25.52
N HIS A 128 -7.76 -5.52 25.87
CA HIS A 128 -7.57 -5.10 27.26
C HIS A 128 -8.91 -4.88 27.98
N LEU A 129 -9.85 -4.16 27.35
CA LEU A 129 -11.17 -3.88 27.91
C LEU A 129 -12.04 -5.14 28.02
N ASN A 130 -11.96 -6.03 27.04
CA ASN A 130 -12.64 -7.33 27.09
C ASN A 130 -12.10 -8.21 28.23
N GLY A 131 -10.78 -8.28 28.39
CA GLY A 131 -10.16 -9.00 29.49
C GLY A 131 -10.60 -8.43 30.85
N TRP A 132 -10.57 -7.09 30.99
CA TRP A 132 -11.06 -6.42 32.19
C TRP A 132 -12.53 -6.74 32.48
N PHE A 133 -13.41 -6.68 31.46
CA PHE A 133 -14.84 -6.93 31.65
C PHE A 133 -15.12 -8.40 32.01
N LEU A 134 -14.41 -9.33 31.39
CA LEU A 134 -14.50 -10.75 31.72
C LEU A 134 -14.05 -11.02 33.16
N ASP A 135 -12.93 -10.44 33.60
CA ASP A 135 -12.39 -10.64 34.94
C ASP A 135 -13.28 -10.03 36.04
N ASN A 136 -13.97 -8.91 35.76
CA ASN A 136 -14.77 -8.18 36.75
C ASN A 136 -16.26 -8.58 36.74
N GLU A 137 -16.85 -8.81 35.56
CA GLU A 137 -18.28 -9.10 35.39
C GLU A 137 -18.55 -10.56 35.02
N GLY A 138 -17.54 -11.34 34.63
CA GLY A 138 -17.68 -12.74 34.24
C GLY A 138 -18.36 -12.94 32.87
N ILE A 139 -18.42 -11.89 32.05
CA ILE A 139 -19.07 -11.90 30.74
C ILE A 139 -18.02 -11.63 29.66
N ASP A 140 -18.00 -12.47 28.64
CA ASP A 140 -17.17 -12.25 27.45
C ASP A 140 -17.96 -11.45 26.40
N LEU A 141 -17.58 -10.20 26.14
CA LEU A 141 -18.27 -9.37 25.15
C LEU A 141 -18.01 -9.82 23.71
N ARG A 142 -17.01 -10.69 23.47
CA ARG A 142 -16.68 -11.18 22.12
C ARG A 142 -17.81 -12.00 21.49
N ASP A 143 -18.72 -12.52 22.31
CA ASP A 143 -19.90 -13.25 21.86
C ASP A 143 -21.05 -12.33 21.40
N ASP A 144 -20.96 -11.02 21.64
CA ASP A 144 -21.96 -10.02 21.22
C ASP A 144 -21.37 -9.05 20.16
N PRO A 145 -21.74 -9.20 18.87
CA PRO A 145 -21.26 -8.32 17.80
C PRO A 145 -21.58 -6.84 18.01
N MET A 146 -22.72 -6.51 18.64
CA MET A 146 -23.11 -5.12 18.88
C MET A 146 -22.30 -4.51 20.02
N ALA A 147 -22.03 -5.28 21.07
CA ALA A 147 -21.13 -4.86 22.14
C ALA A 147 -19.71 -4.64 21.60
N MET A 148 -19.20 -5.55 20.76
CA MET A 148 -17.88 -5.43 20.15
C MET A 148 -17.74 -4.20 19.26
N GLN A 149 -18.78 -3.83 18.49
CA GLN A 149 -18.74 -2.60 17.69
C GLN A 149 -18.64 -1.36 18.60
N ARG A 150 -19.47 -1.28 19.64
CA ARG A 150 -19.43 -0.15 20.59
C ARG A 150 -18.09 -0.08 21.33
N LEU A 151 -17.49 -1.23 21.63
CA LEU A 151 -16.18 -1.32 22.26
C LEU A 151 -15.08 -0.85 21.32
N LYS A 152 -15.14 -1.21 20.03
CA LYS A 152 -14.21 -0.73 19.00
C LYS A 152 -14.25 0.80 18.89
N ASP A 153 -15.45 1.39 18.75
CA ASP A 153 -15.61 2.84 18.62
C ASP A 153 -15.07 3.59 19.86
N ALA A 154 -15.32 3.05 21.05
CA ALA A 154 -14.83 3.63 22.30
C ALA A 154 -13.32 3.48 22.47
N ALA A 155 -12.76 2.34 22.06
CA ALA A 155 -11.32 2.06 22.09
C ALA A 155 -10.54 3.01 21.16
N GLU A 156 -11.01 3.19 19.92
CA GLU A 156 -10.41 4.13 18.97
C GLU A 156 -10.44 5.56 19.51
N LYS A 157 -11.59 5.99 20.03
CA LYS A 157 -11.73 7.30 20.65
C LYS A 157 -10.77 7.49 21.83
N ALA A 158 -10.66 6.49 22.71
CA ALA A 158 -9.77 6.53 23.86
C ALA A 158 -8.30 6.63 23.44
N LYS A 159 -7.87 5.85 22.44
CA LYS A 159 -6.53 5.93 21.83
C LYS A 159 -6.24 7.34 21.30
N CYS A 160 -7.19 7.93 20.57
CA CYS A 160 -7.08 9.28 20.03
C CYS A 160 -7.00 10.33 21.15
N ASP A 161 -7.85 10.25 22.18
CA ASP A 161 -7.84 11.15 23.33
C ASP A 161 -6.47 11.13 24.06
N LEU A 162 -5.90 9.93 24.25
CA LEU A 162 -4.61 9.71 24.91
C LEU A 162 -3.40 10.26 24.12
N SER A 163 -3.59 10.64 22.86
CA SER A 163 -2.57 11.38 22.10
C SER A 163 -2.39 12.83 22.59
N SER A 164 -3.36 13.36 23.35
CA SER A 164 -3.33 14.71 23.92
C SER A 164 -3.52 14.77 25.44
N ARG A 165 -4.00 13.68 26.05
CA ARG A 165 -4.28 13.55 27.49
C ARG A 165 -3.47 12.40 28.09
N ASP A 166 -3.17 12.48 29.37
CA ASP A 166 -2.46 11.39 30.07
C ASP A 166 -3.43 10.28 30.53
N VAL A 167 -4.73 10.59 30.58
CA VAL A 167 -5.80 9.68 31.03
C VAL A 167 -7.10 9.97 30.29
N THR A 168 -7.91 8.93 30.06
CA THR A 168 -9.27 9.05 29.52
C THR A 168 -10.20 8.01 30.17
N GLU A 169 -11.48 8.35 30.27
CA GLU A 169 -12.52 7.47 30.83
C GLU A 169 -13.32 6.83 29.70
N ILE A 170 -13.42 5.50 29.72
CA ILE A 170 -14.21 4.71 28.78
C ILE A 170 -15.48 4.28 29.50
N ASN A 171 -16.60 4.89 29.12
CA ASN A 171 -17.90 4.67 29.73
C ASN A 171 -18.91 4.15 28.70
N LEU A 172 -19.23 2.86 28.78
CA LEU A 172 -20.21 2.17 27.94
C LEU A 172 -21.35 1.63 28.80
N PRO A 173 -22.44 2.40 28.95
CA PRO A 173 -23.59 1.94 29.72
C PRO A 173 -24.38 0.88 28.94
N PHE A 174 -24.99 -0.07 29.66
CA PHE A 174 -25.82 -1.12 29.07
C PHE A 174 -25.07 -1.88 27.96
N ILE A 175 -23.82 -2.28 28.23
CA ILE A 175 -22.97 -2.97 27.25
C ILE A 175 -23.29 -4.47 27.19
N ALA A 176 -23.77 -5.06 28.29
CA ALA A 176 -24.22 -6.44 28.37
C ALA A 176 -25.40 -6.57 29.35
N THR A 177 -26.02 -7.74 29.40
CA THR A 177 -27.09 -8.07 30.36
C THR A 177 -26.86 -9.48 30.90
N ASP A 178 -27.00 -9.68 32.20
CA ASP A 178 -27.02 -11.00 32.85
C ASP A 178 -28.31 -11.19 33.68
N ASP A 179 -28.42 -12.33 34.37
CA ASP A 179 -29.57 -12.66 35.24
C ASP A 179 -29.80 -11.64 36.37
N ARG A 180 -28.79 -10.80 36.67
CA ARG A 180 -28.85 -9.76 37.70
C ARG A 180 -29.19 -8.38 37.12
N GLY A 181 -29.26 -8.24 35.80
CA GLY A 181 -29.68 -7.02 35.11
C GLY A 181 -28.63 -6.47 34.14
N PRO A 182 -28.78 -5.21 33.71
CA PRO A 182 -27.86 -4.58 32.77
C PRO A 182 -26.49 -4.34 33.39
N ARG A 183 -25.45 -4.49 32.58
CA ARG A 183 -24.04 -4.26 32.93
C ARG A 183 -23.46 -3.07 32.17
N HIS A 184 -22.53 -2.38 32.82
CA HIS A 184 -21.88 -1.19 32.32
C HIS A 184 -20.37 -1.39 32.36
N LEU A 185 -19.65 -0.85 31.38
CA LEU A 185 -18.20 -0.79 31.43
C LEU A 185 -17.80 0.65 31.77
N ASN A 186 -17.10 0.83 32.88
CA ASN A 186 -16.48 2.10 33.25
C ASN A 186 -15.02 1.83 33.64
N VAL A 187 -14.11 2.21 32.75
CA VAL A 187 -12.67 1.95 32.89
C VAL A 187 -11.89 3.23 32.63
N GLU A 188 -10.98 3.56 33.53
CA GLU A 188 -9.97 4.59 33.31
C GLU A 188 -8.77 3.97 32.56
N LEU A 189 -8.41 4.54 31.41
CA LEU A 189 -7.25 4.13 30.62
C LEU A 189 -6.20 5.24 30.66
N THR A 190 -4.98 4.90 31.05
CA THR A 190 -3.84 5.83 31.08
C THR A 190 -2.99 5.71 29.81
N ARG A 191 -2.24 6.77 29.47
CA ARG A 191 -1.28 6.74 28.36
C ARG A 191 -0.24 5.65 28.58
N ASP A 192 0.32 5.52 29.78
CA ASP A 192 1.32 4.51 30.12
C ASP A 192 0.80 3.08 29.86
N THR A 193 -0.46 2.81 30.19
CA THR A 193 -1.11 1.53 29.87
C THR A 193 -1.20 1.31 28.36
N LEU A 194 -1.67 2.30 27.59
CA LEU A 194 -1.74 2.21 26.13
C LEU A 194 -0.36 1.96 25.51
N GLU A 195 0.66 2.68 25.96
CA GLU A 195 2.04 2.52 25.48
C GLU A 195 2.56 1.11 25.77
N SER A 196 2.31 0.57 26.96
CA SER A 196 2.66 -0.81 27.29
C SER A 196 1.95 -1.85 26.43
N LEU A 197 0.68 -1.62 26.08
CA LEU A 197 -0.12 -2.54 25.27
C LEU A 197 0.33 -2.61 23.80
N CYS A 198 0.91 -1.51 23.31
CA CYS A 198 1.26 -1.31 21.89
C CYS A 198 2.77 -1.25 21.64
N HIS A 199 3.61 -1.46 22.66
CA HIS A 199 5.07 -1.40 22.56
C HIS A 199 5.62 -2.28 21.43
N ASP A 200 5.08 -3.50 21.28
CA ASP A 200 5.53 -4.44 20.25
C ASP A 200 5.15 -4.00 18.84
N LEU A 201 4.02 -3.29 18.64
CA LEU A 201 3.60 -2.75 17.35
C LEU A 201 4.56 -1.65 16.88
N VAL A 202 4.93 -0.73 17.79
CA VAL A 202 5.95 0.31 17.51
C VAL A 202 7.33 -0.32 17.28
N SER A 203 7.67 -1.36 18.04
CA SER A 203 8.95 -2.07 17.82
C SER A 203 8.99 -2.75 16.44
N GLN A 204 7.86 -3.25 15.95
CA GLN A 204 7.77 -3.85 14.61
C GLN A 204 7.99 -2.82 13.50
N SER A 205 7.37 -1.62 13.60
CA SER A 205 7.58 -0.58 12.59
C SER A 205 9.03 -0.09 12.52
N LEU A 206 9.73 0.00 13.66
CA LEU A 206 11.16 0.36 13.69
C LEU A 206 12.06 -0.72 13.07
N LYS A 207 11.73 -2.01 13.20
CA LYS A 207 12.46 -3.09 12.49
C LYS A 207 12.32 -2.96 10.98
N THR A 208 11.13 -2.59 10.51
CA THR A 208 10.91 -2.33 9.09
C THR A 208 11.68 -1.08 8.63
N CYS A 209 11.83 -0.06 9.47
CA CYS A 209 12.71 1.09 9.20
C CYS A 209 14.18 0.67 9.06
N GLU A 210 14.67 -0.20 9.94
CA GLU A 210 16.04 -0.74 9.86
C GLU A 210 16.28 -1.52 8.56
N ALA A 211 15.31 -2.34 8.15
CA ALA A 211 15.38 -3.05 6.87
C ALA A 211 15.41 -2.08 5.67
N CYS A 212 14.58 -1.04 5.68
CA CYS A 212 14.55 -0.02 4.62
C CYS A 212 15.87 0.75 4.52
N LEU A 213 16.46 1.17 5.65
CA LEU A 213 17.77 1.82 5.68
C LEU A 213 18.89 0.93 5.13
N LYS A 214 18.84 -0.37 5.46
CA LYS A 214 19.79 -1.34 4.92
C LYS A 214 19.67 -1.46 3.40
N ASP A 215 18.44 -1.46 2.87
CA ASP A 215 18.19 -1.52 1.43
C ASP A 215 18.64 -0.26 0.70
N SER A 216 18.45 0.92 1.29
CA SER A 216 18.96 2.20 0.74
C SER A 216 20.46 2.39 0.93
N LYS A 217 21.11 1.51 1.70
CA LYS A 217 22.53 1.57 2.10
C LYS A 217 22.87 2.85 2.87
N LEU A 218 21.88 3.41 3.57
CA LEU A 218 22.04 4.56 4.45
C LEU A 218 21.93 4.15 5.92
N THR A 219 22.47 4.98 6.80
CA THR A 219 22.32 4.88 8.24
C THR A 219 21.33 5.92 8.75
N PRO A 220 20.80 5.80 9.99
CA PRO A 220 19.92 6.82 10.55
C PRO A 220 20.55 8.24 10.57
N GLN A 221 21.87 8.32 10.64
CA GLN A 221 22.62 9.58 10.64
C GLN A 221 22.60 10.27 9.27
N ASP A 222 22.52 9.50 8.17
CA ASP A 222 22.52 10.01 6.80
C ASP A 222 21.17 10.58 6.36
N ILE A 223 20.10 10.36 7.14
CA ILE A 223 18.75 10.88 6.87
C ILE A 223 18.65 12.32 7.39
N ASP A 224 18.56 13.33 6.55
CA ASP A 224 18.47 14.73 6.96
C ASP A 224 17.16 15.03 7.71
N ARG A 225 16.04 14.47 7.21
CA ARG A 225 14.69 14.76 7.72
C ARG A 225 13.83 13.51 7.80
N VAL A 226 13.06 13.42 8.88
CA VAL A 226 12.01 12.40 9.04
C VAL A 226 10.66 13.09 8.96
N ILE A 227 9.77 12.60 8.12
CA ILE A 227 8.43 13.16 7.91
C ILE A 227 7.42 12.09 8.35
N LEU A 228 6.49 12.49 9.20
CA LEU A 228 5.43 11.61 9.68
C LEU A 228 4.17 11.81 8.83
N VAL A 229 3.57 10.70 8.40
CA VAL A 229 2.35 10.66 7.60
C VAL A 229 1.37 9.67 8.26
N GLY A 230 0.08 9.96 8.17
CA GLY A 230 -0.97 9.11 8.72
C GLY A 230 -1.31 9.41 10.18
N GLY A 231 -2.60 9.33 10.52
CA GLY A 231 -3.14 9.76 11.80
C GLY A 231 -2.57 9.01 13.02
N GLN A 232 -2.15 7.74 12.87
CA GLN A 232 -1.58 6.96 13.97
C GLN A 232 -0.21 7.50 14.42
N THR A 233 0.47 8.30 13.57
CA THR A 233 1.72 8.99 13.95
C THR A 233 1.53 10.14 14.93
N ARG A 234 0.28 10.52 15.25
CA ARG A 234 -0.03 11.51 16.28
C ARG A 234 0.25 11.01 17.70
N MET A 235 0.42 9.70 17.90
CA MET A 235 0.74 9.08 19.18
C MET A 235 2.11 9.55 19.72
N PRO A 236 2.20 10.19 20.91
CA PRO A 236 3.46 10.72 21.43
C PRO A 236 4.58 9.69 21.60
N PHE A 237 4.24 8.48 22.03
CA PHE A 237 5.19 7.37 22.16
C PHE A 237 5.86 7.03 20.84
N LEU A 238 5.07 6.95 19.76
CA LEU A 238 5.59 6.68 18.43
C LEU A 238 6.54 7.79 17.96
N GLN A 239 6.16 9.06 18.14
CA GLN A 239 7.03 10.19 17.76
C GLN A 239 8.36 10.17 18.53
N THR A 240 8.32 9.76 19.80
CA THR A 240 9.51 9.64 20.64
C THR A 240 10.39 8.49 20.15
N ALA A 241 9.81 7.31 19.92
CA ALA A 241 10.53 6.14 19.43
C ALA A 241 11.18 6.39 18.06
N VAL A 242 10.46 7.05 17.14
CA VAL A 242 11.00 7.47 15.83
C VAL A 242 12.13 8.49 16.01
N ALA A 243 11.96 9.47 16.91
CA ALA A 243 13.00 10.47 17.17
C ALA A 243 14.29 9.85 17.75
N GLU A 244 14.16 8.86 18.62
CA GLU A 244 15.27 8.11 19.18
C GLU A 244 15.97 7.26 18.11
N PHE A 245 15.20 6.54 17.28
CA PHE A 245 15.73 5.69 16.20
C PHE A 245 16.54 6.49 15.19
N PHE A 246 16.01 7.63 14.70
CA PHE A 246 16.70 8.48 13.72
C PHE A 246 17.68 9.49 14.36
N GLY A 247 17.71 9.57 15.70
CA GLY A 247 18.52 10.55 16.42
C GLY A 247 18.13 12.01 16.15
N LYS A 248 16.93 12.26 15.63
CA LYS A 248 16.44 13.60 15.27
C LYS A 248 14.92 13.69 15.37
N ARG A 249 14.44 14.88 15.73
CA ARG A 249 13.00 15.12 15.86
C ARG A 249 12.33 15.10 14.47
N PRO A 250 11.20 14.38 14.32
CA PRO A 250 10.43 14.44 13.08
C PRO A 250 9.95 15.84 12.75
N HIS A 251 9.84 16.12 11.46
CA HIS A 251 9.43 17.38 10.91
C HIS A 251 7.93 17.63 11.14
N LYS A 252 7.56 18.85 11.55
CA LYS A 252 6.18 19.25 11.87
C LYS A 252 5.53 20.21 10.88
N GLY A 253 6.24 20.56 9.80
CA GLY A 253 5.75 21.56 8.83
C GLY A 253 4.81 21.01 7.76
N VAL A 254 4.41 19.75 7.84
CA VAL A 254 3.39 19.15 6.96
C VAL A 254 2.27 18.56 7.82
N ASN A 255 1.03 18.62 7.33
CA ASN A 255 -0.10 17.99 8.00
C ASN A 255 -0.11 16.49 7.67
N PRO A 256 0.07 15.59 8.65
CA PRO A 256 0.16 14.16 8.40
C PRO A 256 -1.10 13.56 7.76
N ASP A 257 -2.26 14.23 7.88
CA ASP A 257 -3.53 13.73 7.35
C ASP A 257 -3.79 14.18 5.89
N GLU A 258 -3.12 15.24 5.43
CA GLU A 258 -3.40 15.88 4.12
C GLU A 258 -2.20 15.84 3.16
N VAL A 259 -0.99 15.62 3.66
CA VAL A 259 0.26 15.76 2.90
C VAL A 259 0.32 14.87 1.65
N VAL A 260 -0.27 13.68 1.72
CA VAL A 260 -0.36 12.75 0.59
C VAL A 260 -1.24 13.32 -0.52
N ALA A 261 -2.42 13.85 -0.18
CA ALA A 261 -3.34 14.45 -1.14
C ALA A 261 -2.76 15.71 -1.80
N VAL A 262 -2.04 16.53 -1.02
CA VAL A 262 -1.28 17.69 -1.54
C VAL A 262 -0.18 17.23 -2.50
N GLY A 263 0.50 16.13 -2.21
CA GLY A 263 1.49 15.54 -3.09
C GLY A 263 0.92 15.08 -4.43
N ALA A 264 -0.26 14.44 -4.38
CA ALA A 264 -0.98 13.99 -5.56
C ALA A 264 -1.42 15.16 -6.46
N SER A 265 -1.83 16.29 -5.87
CA SER A 265 -2.21 17.47 -6.65
C SER A 265 -1.00 18.13 -7.32
N ILE A 266 0.16 18.18 -6.65
CA ILE A 266 1.43 18.63 -7.26
C ILE A 266 1.82 17.72 -8.43
N GLN A 267 1.66 16.40 -8.28
CA GLN A 267 1.91 15.46 -9.37
C GLN A 267 0.94 15.68 -10.54
N ALA A 268 -0.33 16.00 -10.28
CA ALA A 268 -1.31 16.30 -11.33
C ALA A 268 -0.95 17.59 -12.08
N GLU A 269 -0.52 18.63 -11.36
CA GLU A 269 0.00 19.87 -11.96
C GLU A 269 1.20 19.58 -12.87
N ALA A 270 2.17 18.78 -12.41
CA ALA A 270 3.36 18.44 -13.19
C ALA A 270 3.06 17.62 -14.46
N LEU A 271 1.93 16.91 -14.52
CA LEU A 271 1.52 16.14 -15.71
C LEU A 271 0.77 16.98 -16.74
N THR A 272 0.11 18.05 -16.29
CA THR A 272 -0.77 18.90 -17.11
C THR A 272 -0.08 20.19 -17.54
N ALA A 273 0.81 20.72 -16.71
CA ALA A 273 1.70 21.80 -17.07
C ALA A 273 2.83 21.25 -17.96
N ASP A 274 3.22 21.98 -19.00
CA ASP A 274 4.40 21.69 -19.83
C ASP A 274 5.73 21.94 -19.05
N GLN A 275 5.67 21.85 -17.71
CA GLN A 275 6.78 22.03 -16.79
C GLN A 275 7.59 20.75 -16.69
N LYS A 276 8.86 20.84 -17.07
CA LYS A 276 9.82 19.72 -17.08
C LYS A 276 10.67 19.62 -15.82
N ASP A 277 10.32 20.39 -14.78
CA ASP A 277 11.23 20.65 -13.67
C ASP A 277 11.11 19.64 -12.52
N LEU A 278 10.14 18.71 -12.59
CA LEU A 278 9.98 17.63 -11.61
C LEU A 278 10.21 16.26 -12.26
N LEU A 279 11.33 15.62 -11.92
CA LEU A 279 11.63 14.24 -12.30
C LEU A 279 11.41 13.32 -11.12
N LEU A 280 10.46 12.40 -11.25
CA LEU A 280 10.19 11.38 -10.24
C LEU A 280 10.75 10.03 -10.69
N LEU A 281 11.64 9.47 -9.87
CA LEU A 281 12.23 8.14 -10.02
C LEU A 281 11.74 7.26 -8.87
N ASP A 282 10.71 6.46 -9.14
CA ASP A 282 10.16 5.50 -8.17
C ASP A 282 10.84 4.12 -8.32
N VAL A 283 10.54 3.17 -7.45
CA VAL A 283 11.11 1.82 -7.46
C VAL A 283 10.06 0.71 -7.33
N THR A 284 10.38 -0.51 -7.79
CA THR A 284 9.54 -1.68 -7.51
C THR A 284 9.65 -2.12 -6.04
N PRO A 285 8.54 -2.36 -5.31
CA PRO A 285 8.59 -2.69 -3.89
C PRO A 285 9.05 -4.14 -3.62
N LEU A 286 8.89 -5.03 -4.59
CA LEU A 286 9.17 -6.46 -4.49
C LEU A 286 9.93 -6.95 -5.72
N SER A 287 10.71 -8.02 -5.52
CA SER A 287 11.43 -8.67 -6.60
C SER A 287 10.46 -9.39 -7.54
N LEU A 288 10.71 -9.29 -8.84
CA LEU A 288 9.91 -9.87 -9.91
C LEU A 288 10.73 -10.91 -10.67
N GLY A 289 10.12 -12.04 -10.94
CA GLY A 289 10.82 -13.16 -11.54
C GLY A 289 9.90 -14.29 -11.99
N ILE A 290 10.50 -15.45 -12.24
CA ILE A 290 9.75 -16.63 -12.71
C ILE A 290 10.02 -17.87 -11.86
N ALA A 291 9.06 -18.80 -11.88
CA ALA A 291 9.28 -20.15 -11.36
C ALA A 291 10.17 -20.95 -12.31
N THR A 292 11.30 -21.46 -11.83
CA THR A 292 12.19 -22.34 -12.59
C THR A 292 11.94 -23.82 -12.28
N PHE A 293 12.56 -24.69 -13.08
CA PHE A 293 12.62 -26.11 -12.78
C PHE A 293 13.18 -26.35 -11.37
N GLY A 294 12.60 -27.29 -10.63
CA GLY A 294 12.94 -27.56 -9.23
C GLY A 294 12.19 -26.71 -8.20
N GLY A 295 11.22 -25.89 -8.62
CA GLY A 295 10.36 -25.13 -7.70
C GLY A 295 11.05 -23.93 -7.05
N ARG A 296 12.11 -23.41 -7.66
CA ARG A 296 12.82 -22.21 -7.21
C ARG A 296 12.32 -20.96 -7.91
N PHE A 297 12.46 -19.83 -7.24
CA PHE A 297 12.25 -18.51 -7.79
C PHE A 297 13.57 -17.98 -8.38
N ALA A 298 13.50 -17.48 -9.61
CA ALA A 298 14.61 -16.75 -10.22
C ALA A 298 14.18 -15.29 -10.42
N SER A 299 14.77 -14.39 -9.64
CA SER A 299 14.59 -12.93 -9.79
C SER A 299 15.22 -12.44 -11.09
N LEU A 300 14.50 -11.58 -11.82
CA LEU A 300 15.00 -10.86 -12.99
C LEU A 300 15.09 -9.35 -12.73
N ILE A 301 14.22 -8.83 -11.86
CA ILE A 301 14.22 -7.45 -11.40
C ILE A 301 14.13 -7.51 -9.88
N ASP A 302 15.19 -7.11 -9.20
CA ASP A 302 15.22 -7.11 -7.73
C ASP A 302 14.36 -5.97 -7.17
N ARG A 303 13.86 -6.13 -5.94
CA ARG A 303 13.19 -5.05 -5.22
C ARG A 303 14.07 -3.80 -5.14
N ASN A 304 13.42 -2.64 -5.02
CA ASN A 304 14.03 -1.32 -5.06
C ASN A 304 14.76 -0.98 -6.37
N THR A 305 14.51 -1.71 -7.47
CA THR A 305 14.97 -1.30 -8.80
C THR A 305 14.14 -0.10 -9.28
N THR A 306 14.81 0.97 -9.70
CA THR A 306 14.19 2.18 -10.27
C THR A 306 13.33 1.84 -11.50
N VAL A 307 12.13 2.42 -11.58
CA VAL A 307 11.18 2.27 -12.69
C VAL A 307 11.00 3.59 -13.45
N PRO A 308 10.77 3.56 -14.77
CA PRO A 308 10.57 2.39 -15.63
C PRO A 308 11.87 1.62 -15.92
N VAL A 309 11.77 0.29 -16.09
CA VAL A 309 12.93 -0.58 -16.35
C VAL A 309 12.57 -1.79 -17.21
N ARG A 310 13.52 -2.22 -18.04
CA ARG A 310 13.43 -3.47 -18.80
C ARG A 310 14.62 -4.38 -18.49
N ARG A 311 14.36 -5.64 -18.16
CA ARG A 311 15.37 -6.69 -17.97
C ARG A 311 14.98 -7.93 -18.75
N SER A 312 15.95 -8.64 -19.31
CA SER A 312 15.71 -9.95 -19.92
C SER A 312 16.74 -10.98 -19.47
N HIS A 313 16.33 -12.24 -19.50
CA HIS A 313 17.19 -13.39 -19.22
C HIS A 313 16.85 -14.55 -20.15
N VAL A 314 17.87 -15.27 -20.61
CA VAL A 314 17.69 -16.42 -21.49
C VAL A 314 17.61 -17.69 -20.65
N PHE A 315 16.48 -18.37 -20.76
CA PHE A 315 16.22 -19.67 -20.19
C PHE A 315 16.29 -20.76 -21.27
N THR A 316 16.26 -22.02 -20.84
CA THR A 316 16.27 -23.18 -21.75
C THR A 316 15.29 -24.27 -21.31
N THR A 317 14.97 -25.19 -22.22
CA THR A 317 14.14 -26.36 -21.94
C THR A 317 14.81 -27.36 -21.00
N THR A 318 13.98 -28.10 -20.26
CA THR A 318 14.43 -29.04 -19.22
C THR A 318 14.27 -30.51 -19.64
N ARG A 319 13.60 -30.75 -20.78
CA ARG A 319 13.33 -32.07 -21.35
C ARG A 319 13.64 -32.08 -22.84
N ASP A 320 14.14 -33.23 -23.32
CA ASP A 320 14.39 -33.42 -24.75
C ASP A 320 13.08 -33.31 -25.53
N ASN A 321 13.13 -32.63 -26.68
CA ASN A 321 11.98 -32.41 -27.56
C ASN A 321 10.79 -31.70 -26.90
N GLN A 322 11.03 -30.89 -25.86
CA GLN A 322 10.01 -30.06 -25.23
C GLN A 322 9.44 -29.03 -26.23
N LYS A 323 8.13 -29.10 -26.48
CA LYS A 323 7.42 -28.25 -27.45
C LYS A 323 6.84 -26.97 -26.87
N ASP A 324 6.66 -26.95 -25.55
CA ASP A 324 5.97 -25.88 -24.83
C ASP A 324 6.76 -25.50 -23.58
N VAL A 325 6.89 -24.21 -23.31
CA VAL A 325 7.45 -23.65 -22.07
C VAL A 325 6.37 -22.87 -21.35
N LYS A 326 6.05 -23.31 -20.12
CA LYS A 326 5.13 -22.62 -19.23
C LYS A 326 5.93 -21.62 -18.39
N VAL A 327 5.63 -20.33 -18.56
CA VAL A 327 6.20 -19.24 -17.76
C VAL A 327 5.21 -18.89 -16.67
N ARG A 328 5.65 -18.96 -15.42
CA ARG A 328 4.87 -18.55 -14.24
C ARG A 328 5.57 -17.34 -13.64
N VAL A 329 4.92 -16.20 -13.69
CA VAL A 329 5.42 -14.91 -13.22
C VAL A 329 5.09 -14.74 -11.75
N LEU A 330 6.10 -14.45 -10.94
CA LEU A 330 6.00 -14.38 -9.48
C LEU A 330 6.54 -13.05 -8.96
N GLN A 331 6.03 -12.63 -7.81
CA GLN A 331 6.51 -11.48 -7.04
C GLN A 331 6.76 -11.89 -5.58
N GLY A 332 7.93 -11.55 -5.04
CA GLY A 332 8.29 -11.84 -3.65
C GLY A 332 9.77 -12.10 -3.43
N GLU A 333 10.13 -12.37 -2.17
CA GLU A 333 11.53 -12.46 -1.72
C GLU A 333 11.95 -13.89 -1.31
N SER A 334 11.06 -14.89 -1.45
CA SER A 334 11.42 -16.28 -1.14
C SER A 334 12.15 -16.93 -2.30
N ASP A 335 13.18 -17.71 -1.99
CA ASP A 335 13.86 -18.61 -2.94
C ASP A 335 12.92 -19.73 -3.46
N VAL A 336 11.84 -20.01 -2.74
CA VAL A 336 10.86 -21.06 -3.05
C VAL A 336 9.69 -20.46 -3.82
N ALA A 337 9.50 -20.91 -5.07
CA ALA A 337 8.51 -20.35 -5.98
C ALA A 337 7.06 -20.41 -5.46
N ALA A 338 6.74 -21.36 -4.58
CA ALA A 338 5.40 -21.53 -4.02
C ALA A 338 5.09 -20.60 -2.84
N GLU A 339 6.10 -19.93 -2.28
CA GLU A 339 5.97 -18.99 -1.16
C GLU A 339 5.85 -17.54 -1.64
N ASN A 340 5.99 -17.30 -2.95
CA ASN A 340 5.82 -15.99 -3.58
C ASN A 340 4.44 -15.89 -4.23
N ASP A 341 4.00 -14.65 -4.48
CA ASP A 341 2.71 -14.37 -5.09
C ASP A 341 2.76 -14.65 -6.60
N LEU A 342 1.81 -15.47 -7.07
CA LEU A 342 1.62 -15.73 -8.49
C LEU A 342 0.85 -14.59 -9.13
N LEU A 343 1.53 -13.84 -10.01
CA LEU A 343 0.89 -12.72 -10.71
C LEU A 343 0.21 -13.16 -12.01
N GLY A 344 0.76 -14.16 -12.69
CA GLY A 344 0.21 -14.68 -13.94
C GLY A 344 1.00 -15.84 -14.52
N GLU A 345 0.43 -16.51 -15.51
CA GLU A 345 1.12 -17.57 -16.24
C GLU A 345 0.67 -17.64 -17.69
N PHE A 346 1.59 -18.04 -18.56
CA PHE A 346 1.31 -18.26 -19.97
C PHE A 346 2.20 -19.36 -20.53
N VAL A 347 1.84 -19.85 -21.72
CA VAL A 347 2.56 -20.93 -22.40
C VAL A 347 3.06 -20.41 -23.74
N LEU A 348 4.37 -20.49 -23.93
CA LEU A 348 5.00 -20.36 -25.24
C LEU A 348 5.02 -21.75 -25.89
N SER A 349 4.20 -21.92 -26.92
CA SER A 349 4.06 -23.16 -27.69
C SER A 349 4.78 -23.08 -29.02
N GLY A 350 5.11 -24.24 -29.60
CA GLY A 350 5.70 -24.33 -30.94
C GLY A 350 7.22 -24.34 -30.97
N ILE A 351 7.86 -24.64 -29.84
CA ILE A 351 9.32 -24.80 -29.75
C ILE A 351 9.73 -26.00 -30.61
N LYS A 352 10.73 -25.79 -31.47
CA LYS A 352 11.26 -26.85 -32.34
C LYS A 352 11.84 -27.99 -31.47
N PRO A 353 11.60 -29.27 -31.81
CA PRO A 353 12.20 -30.39 -31.11
C PRO A 353 13.73 -30.30 -31.16
N ALA A 354 14.36 -30.18 -29.99
CA ALA A 354 15.79 -30.19 -29.79
C ALA A 354 16.14 -30.87 -28.45
N PRO A 355 17.37 -31.33 -28.25
CA PRO A 355 17.87 -31.76 -26.94
C PRO A 355 17.61 -30.73 -25.84
N LYS A 356 17.42 -31.18 -24.60
CA LYS A 356 17.31 -30.28 -23.45
C LYS A 356 18.53 -29.37 -23.37
N GLY A 357 18.35 -28.11 -22.99
CA GLY A 357 19.48 -27.17 -22.88
C GLY A 357 19.81 -26.42 -24.17
N GLU A 358 19.25 -26.80 -25.32
CA GLU A 358 19.55 -26.13 -26.61
C GLU A 358 18.58 -24.99 -26.98
N PRO A 359 17.25 -25.09 -26.80
CA PRO A 359 16.36 -23.98 -27.12
C PRO A 359 16.59 -22.78 -26.21
N GLU A 360 16.82 -21.62 -26.81
CA GLU A 360 17.02 -20.35 -26.10
C GLU A 360 15.70 -19.57 -26.03
N ILE A 361 15.16 -19.46 -24.82
CA ILE A 361 13.90 -18.75 -24.54
C ILE A 361 14.24 -17.48 -23.76
N GLU A 362 14.25 -16.34 -24.44
CA GLU A 362 14.42 -15.04 -23.81
C GLU A 362 13.11 -14.66 -23.09
N VAL A 363 13.17 -14.49 -21.78
CA VAL A 363 12.08 -13.92 -20.99
C VAL A 363 12.43 -12.49 -20.63
N ALA A 364 11.58 -11.54 -21.00
CA ALA A 364 11.76 -10.11 -20.75
C ALA A 364 10.66 -9.60 -19.82
N PHE A 365 11.06 -8.79 -18.84
CA PHE A 365 10.20 -8.02 -17.95
C PHE A 365 10.36 -6.54 -18.29
N ASP A 366 9.24 -5.84 -18.39
CA ASP A 366 9.16 -4.42 -18.69
C ASP A 366 8.19 -3.78 -17.70
N ILE A 367 8.69 -2.88 -16.85
CA ILE A 367 7.90 -2.18 -15.84
C ILE A 367 7.79 -0.72 -16.25
N ASP A 368 6.56 -0.23 -16.37
CA ASP A 368 6.29 1.16 -16.74
C ASP A 368 6.38 2.14 -15.54
N ALA A 369 6.16 3.42 -15.78
CA ALA A 369 6.20 4.46 -14.75
C ALA A 369 5.00 4.43 -13.76
N ASN A 370 4.01 3.56 -13.98
CA ASN A 370 2.91 3.28 -13.05
C ASN A 370 3.19 2.03 -12.20
N GLY A 371 4.30 1.34 -12.45
CA GLY A 371 4.61 0.04 -11.86
C GLY A 371 3.93 -1.14 -12.55
N ILE A 372 3.30 -0.96 -13.72
CA ILE A 372 2.62 -2.05 -14.44
C ILE A 372 3.66 -2.94 -15.11
N VAL A 373 3.59 -4.25 -14.83
CA VAL A 373 4.54 -5.25 -15.32
C VAL A 373 4.04 -5.90 -16.61
N ASN A 374 4.85 -5.88 -17.65
CA ASN A 374 4.66 -6.64 -18.88
C ASN A 374 5.74 -7.72 -18.97
N VAL A 375 5.34 -8.96 -19.23
CA VAL A 375 6.25 -10.09 -19.36
C VAL A 375 6.06 -10.74 -20.72
N SER A 376 7.16 -10.88 -21.47
CA SER A 376 7.16 -11.63 -22.72
C SER A 376 8.19 -12.76 -22.69
N ALA A 377 7.90 -13.83 -23.43
CA ALA A 377 8.82 -14.92 -23.68
C ALA A 377 8.94 -15.13 -25.19
N ARG A 378 10.17 -15.12 -25.69
CA ARG A 378 10.51 -15.26 -27.11
C ARG A 378 11.49 -16.40 -27.31
N ASP A 379 11.17 -17.30 -28.25
CA ASP A 379 12.15 -18.28 -28.74
C ASP A 379 13.07 -17.60 -29.75
N ASN A 380 14.35 -17.48 -29.42
CA ASN A 380 15.34 -16.78 -30.25
C ASN A 380 15.55 -17.45 -31.61
N SER A 381 15.26 -18.75 -31.73
CA SER A 381 15.49 -19.51 -32.96
C SER A 381 14.33 -19.40 -33.96
N THR A 382 13.11 -19.21 -33.47
CA THR A 382 11.90 -19.14 -34.30
C THR A 382 11.30 -17.74 -34.39
N GLY A 383 11.63 -16.87 -33.43
CA GLY A 383 10.99 -15.57 -33.26
C GLY A 383 9.56 -15.65 -32.73
N LEU A 384 9.07 -16.84 -32.38
CA LEU A 384 7.78 -17.01 -31.73
C LEU A 384 7.82 -16.31 -30.38
N GLU A 385 6.82 -15.47 -30.13
CA GLU A 385 6.69 -14.71 -28.89
C GLU A 385 5.30 -14.93 -28.31
N GLN A 386 5.24 -15.03 -26.99
CA GLN A 386 4.01 -14.91 -26.24
C GLN A 386 4.24 -13.92 -25.11
N SER A 387 3.25 -13.11 -24.80
CA SER A 387 3.34 -12.15 -23.71
C SER A 387 2.08 -12.15 -22.88
N ILE A 388 2.24 -11.68 -21.65
CA ILE A 388 1.14 -11.22 -20.83
C ILE A 388 1.52 -9.83 -20.35
N THR A 389 0.60 -8.90 -20.43
CA THR A 389 0.60 -7.83 -19.43
C THR A 389 0.17 -8.53 -18.15
N VAL A 390 1.00 -8.42 -17.12
CA VAL A 390 0.65 -8.85 -15.77
C VAL A 390 -0.32 -7.82 -15.20
N ASN A 391 -1.46 -7.72 -15.89
CA ASN A 391 -2.70 -7.30 -15.29
C ASN A 391 -3.03 -8.46 -14.38
N ALA A 392 -2.67 -8.33 -13.12
CA ALA A 392 -3.24 -9.13 -12.08
C ALA A 392 -4.73 -9.26 -12.38
N THR A 393 -5.14 -10.49 -12.75
CA THR A 393 -6.46 -10.83 -13.30
C THR A 393 -7.45 -9.76 -12.88
N SER A 394 -7.70 -8.77 -13.76
CA SER A 394 -8.68 -7.75 -13.41
C SER A 394 -9.92 -8.57 -13.10
N THR A 395 -10.45 -8.43 -11.89
CA THR A 395 -11.60 -9.27 -11.54
C THR A 395 -12.83 -8.90 -12.38
N LEU A 396 -12.68 -7.88 -13.24
CA LEU A 396 -13.60 -7.31 -14.19
C LEU A 396 -12.92 -7.34 -15.57
N SER A 397 -13.48 -8.05 -16.54
CA SER A 397 -13.11 -7.85 -17.95
C SER A 397 -13.46 -6.42 -18.41
N ASP A 398 -12.94 -5.97 -19.55
CA ASP A 398 -13.34 -4.68 -20.15
C ASP A 398 -14.87 -4.60 -20.34
N GLU A 399 -15.50 -5.71 -20.75
CA GLU A 399 -16.96 -5.83 -20.86
C GLU A 399 -17.68 -5.72 -19.50
N GLU A 400 -17.12 -6.29 -18.43
CA GLU A 400 -17.68 -6.17 -17.08
C GLU A 400 -17.48 -4.76 -16.51
N LEU A 401 -16.37 -4.11 -16.83
CA LEU A 401 -16.09 -2.73 -16.45
C LEU A 401 -17.06 -1.77 -17.14
N GLU A 402 -17.24 -1.90 -18.45
CA GLU A 402 -18.25 -1.14 -19.21
C GLU A 402 -19.65 -1.39 -18.66
N ARG A 403 -20.02 -2.65 -18.39
CA ARG A 403 -21.32 -2.96 -17.77
C ARG A 403 -21.49 -2.29 -16.41
N ILE A 404 -20.46 -2.29 -15.57
CA ILE A 404 -20.52 -1.65 -14.24
C ILE A 404 -20.63 -0.14 -14.36
N ILE A 405 -19.92 0.48 -15.31
CA ILE A 405 -20.03 1.91 -15.62
C ILE A 405 -21.46 2.24 -16.08
N ASP A 406 -22.03 1.43 -16.98
CA ASP A 406 -23.39 1.60 -17.48
C ASP A 406 -24.46 1.37 -16.39
N GLU A 407 -24.26 0.38 -15.50
CA GLU A 407 -25.16 0.09 -14.38
C GLU A 407 -25.07 1.15 -13.27
N ASN A 408 -24.00 1.94 -13.24
CA ASN A 408 -23.74 2.95 -12.22
C ASN A 408 -23.32 4.28 -12.87
N PRO A 409 -24.20 4.97 -13.62
CA PRO A 409 -23.84 6.20 -14.31
C PRO A 409 -23.40 7.30 -13.30
N PRO A 410 -22.51 8.23 -13.71
CA PRO A 410 -21.92 9.25 -12.84
C PRO A 410 -22.94 10.06 -12.01
N ASP A 411 -24.17 10.20 -12.50
CA ASP A 411 -25.24 11.00 -11.89
C ASP A 411 -26.12 10.26 -10.86
N ALA A 412 -25.78 9.01 -10.49
CA ALA A 412 -26.67 8.15 -9.69
C ALA A 412 -26.73 8.46 -8.17
N ILE A 413 -26.00 9.46 -7.66
CA ILE A 413 -26.16 9.93 -6.28
C ILE A 413 -27.16 11.09 -6.25
N ALA A 414 -28.44 10.74 -6.34
CA ALA A 414 -29.46 11.60 -5.78
C ALA A 414 -29.25 11.62 -4.25
N LEU A 415 -28.66 12.71 -3.75
CA LEU A 415 -28.64 13.09 -2.34
C LEU A 415 -29.99 12.77 -1.68
N LYS A 416 -30.05 11.66 -0.95
CA LYS A 416 -31.08 11.46 0.07
C LYS A 416 -30.52 12.05 1.35
N VAL A 417 -30.94 13.29 1.60
CA VAL A 417 -30.86 14.03 2.87
C VAL A 417 -31.35 13.17 4.03
#